data_AF-A0A530BM30-F1
#
_entry.id   AF-A0A530BM30-F1
#
_cell.length_a   1.000
_cell.length_b   1.000
_cell.length_c   1.000
_cell.angle_alpha   90.00
_cell.angle_beta   90.00
_cell.angle_gamma   90.00
#
_symmetry.space_group_name_H-M   'P 1'
#
loop_
_entity.id
_entity.type
_entity.pdbx_description
1 polymer ?
#
loop_
_entity_poly.entity_id
_entity_poly.type
_entity_poly.pdbx_seq_one_letter_code
_entity_poly.pdbx_strand_id
1 'polypeptide(L)'
;SLAAAIAEIGEPEACAALVGNSGAEIASLSFRRMAERHGHVPLVREALIADRRLPADCRHMLLVKLGETLKGSPLVLAMMGAARADRVMRDACVKASVTLIEGTRMEEHAALIEHLRLRGDLTASFIIRTIAHGKVDFFGSTMVALARQSEQRVTALLAGGHDVALQALFRSAGLAPATHGIILRALKVWREVANGRRVAGVQEVSWLMLKELGGQSAEGDLAGLVKSIHLDALRENARGHALAIAAA
;
A
#
# COMPACT_ATOMS: atom_id res chain seq x y z
N SER A 1 25.38 3.67 -19.63
CA SER A 1 26.14 4.53 -18.70
C SER A 1 26.87 3.65 -17.68
N LEU A 2 27.86 4.20 -16.97
CA LEU A 2 28.59 3.48 -15.91
C LEU A 2 27.65 2.96 -14.81
N ALA A 3 26.72 3.79 -14.35
CA ALA A 3 25.74 3.41 -13.33
C ALA A 3 24.89 2.19 -13.76
N ALA A 4 24.47 2.14 -15.02
CA ALA A 4 23.72 1.00 -15.55
C ALA A 4 24.56 -0.28 -15.57
N ALA A 5 25.84 -0.20 -15.93
CA ALA A 5 26.74 -1.35 -15.92
C ALA A 5 26.95 -1.88 -14.50
N ILE A 6 27.22 -1.00 -13.52
CA ILE A 6 27.35 -1.39 -12.12
C ILE A 6 26.04 -2.03 -11.61
N ALA A 7 24.88 -1.45 -11.95
CA ALA A 7 23.59 -2.02 -11.57
C ALA A 7 23.33 -3.42 -12.16
N GLU A 8 23.78 -3.68 -13.39
CA GLU A 8 23.51 -4.94 -14.10
C GLU A 8 24.48 -6.07 -13.74
N ILE A 9 25.78 -5.75 -13.56
CA ILE A 9 26.82 -6.77 -13.33
C ILE A 9 27.65 -6.57 -12.06
N GLY A 10 27.59 -5.40 -11.41
CA GLY A 10 28.39 -5.10 -10.22
C GLY A 10 28.04 -5.94 -9.00
N GLU A 11 29.03 -6.08 -8.11
CA GLU A 11 28.91 -6.69 -6.79
C GLU A 11 28.10 -5.78 -5.83
N PRO A 12 27.57 -6.32 -4.72
CA PRO A 12 26.78 -5.54 -3.76
C PRO A 12 27.50 -4.27 -3.27
N GLU A 13 28.79 -4.36 -2.96
CA GLU A 13 29.62 -3.27 -2.46
C GLU A 13 29.74 -2.14 -3.48
N ALA A 14 29.93 -2.49 -4.76
CA ALA A 14 29.97 -1.52 -5.86
C ALA A 14 28.61 -0.84 -6.06
N CYS A 15 27.52 -1.58 -5.94
CA CYS A 15 26.17 -1.02 -6.02
C CYS A 15 25.87 -0.07 -4.85
N ALA A 16 26.25 -0.45 -3.62
CA ALA A 16 26.09 0.41 -2.45
C ALA A 16 26.94 1.69 -2.56
N ALA A 17 28.18 1.58 -3.04
CA ALA A 17 29.07 2.72 -3.28
C ALA A 17 28.50 3.67 -4.36
N LEU A 18 27.93 3.11 -5.44
CA LEU A 18 27.26 3.91 -6.48
C LEU A 18 26.06 4.68 -5.91
N VAL A 19 25.19 4.02 -5.13
CA VAL A 19 24.01 4.67 -4.53
C VAL A 19 24.41 5.71 -3.50
N GLY A 20 25.46 5.46 -2.72
CA GLY A 20 26.03 6.41 -1.76
C GLY A 20 26.67 7.64 -2.40
N ASN A 21 26.95 7.62 -3.71
CA ASN A 21 27.45 8.77 -4.43
C ASN A 21 26.30 9.70 -4.85
N SER A 22 26.10 10.79 -4.11
CA SER A 22 25.05 11.78 -4.39
C SER A 22 25.19 12.47 -5.76
N GLY A 23 26.39 12.48 -6.34
CA GLY A 23 26.65 13.02 -7.67
C GLY A 23 26.41 12.03 -8.81
N ALA A 24 26.13 10.76 -8.52
CA ALA A 24 25.87 9.77 -9.56
C ALA A 24 24.48 9.94 -10.16
N GLU A 25 24.39 10.01 -11.48
CA GLU A 25 23.12 9.95 -12.21
C GLU A 25 22.68 8.49 -12.37
N ILE A 26 21.68 8.10 -11.57
CA ILE A 26 21.14 6.73 -11.55
C ILE A 26 19.72 6.78 -12.10
N ALA A 27 19.50 6.08 -13.22
CA ALA A 27 18.17 5.95 -13.80
C ALA A 27 17.27 5.03 -12.94
N SER A 28 15.95 5.21 -12.98
CA SER A 28 14.98 4.38 -12.25
C SER A 28 15.14 2.88 -12.56
N LEU A 29 15.45 2.52 -13.81
CA LEU A 29 15.72 1.13 -14.19
C LEU A 29 16.97 0.56 -13.50
N SER A 30 18.01 1.39 -13.30
CA SER A 30 19.22 0.97 -12.59
C SER A 30 18.97 0.78 -11.09
N PHE A 31 18.17 1.65 -10.45
CA PHE A 31 17.68 1.41 -9.09
C PHE A 31 16.94 0.08 -8.98
N ARG A 32 16.01 -0.17 -9.93
CA ARG A 32 15.24 -1.41 -9.99
C ARG A 32 16.12 -2.64 -10.12
N ARG A 33 17.12 -2.60 -11.00
CA ARG A 33 18.10 -3.69 -11.17
C ARG A 33 18.91 -3.99 -9.92
N MET A 34 19.43 -2.97 -9.24
CA MET A 34 20.15 -3.15 -7.98
C MET A 34 19.24 -3.75 -6.90
N ALA A 35 18.00 -3.27 -6.80
CA ALA A 35 17.04 -3.75 -5.82
C ALA A 35 16.56 -5.19 -6.13
N GLU A 36 16.40 -5.57 -7.40
CA GLU A 36 16.09 -6.94 -7.86
C GLU A 36 17.19 -7.92 -7.44
N ARG A 37 18.45 -7.62 -7.80
CA ARG A 37 19.62 -8.48 -7.56
C ARG A 37 20.01 -8.52 -6.08
N HIS A 38 20.19 -7.35 -5.48
CA HIS A 38 20.88 -7.18 -4.19
C HIS A 38 20.00 -6.65 -3.07
N GLY A 39 18.69 -6.43 -3.29
CA GLY A 39 17.80 -5.86 -2.26
C GLY A 39 17.60 -6.71 -0.99
N HIS A 40 18.09 -7.95 -0.98
CA HIS A 40 18.12 -8.80 0.22
C HIS A 40 19.37 -8.52 1.09
N VAL A 41 20.44 -7.99 0.49
CA VAL A 41 21.69 -7.63 1.16
C VAL A 41 21.47 -6.36 2.00
N PRO A 42 21.69 -6.39 3.34
CA PRO A 42 21.42 -5.26 4.22
C PRO A 42 22.09 -3.96 3.77
N LEU A 43 23.39 -4.02 3.44
CA LEU A 43 24.18 -2.87 2.98
C LEU A 43 23.55 -2.16 1.77
N VAL A 44 23.17 -2.92 0.75
CA VAL A 44 22.57 -2.35 -0.47
C VAL A 44 21.15 -1.86 -0.20
N ARG A 45 20.36 -2.61 0.56
CA ARG A 45 18.99 -2.22 0.92
C ARG A 45 18.97 -0.92 1.71
N GLU A 46 19.85 -0.75 2.68
CA GLU A 46 19.98 0.49 3.47
C GLU A 46 20.37 1.67 2.58
N ALA A 47 21.37 1.52 1.72
CA ALA A 47 21.77 2.55 0.77
C ALA A 47 20.62 2.96 -0.16
N LEU A 48 19.90 1.99 -0.72
CA LEU A 48 18.76 2.24 -1.60
C LEU A 48 17.61 2.98 -0.89
N ILE A 49 17.21 2.52 0.30
CA ILE A 49 16.10 3.12 1.07
C ILE A 49 16.42 4.56 1.49
N ALA A 50 17.68 4.86 1.78
CA ALA A 50 18.13 6.20 2.13
C ALA A 50 18.14 7.17 0.93
N ASP A 51 18.17 6.67 -0.32
CA ASP A 51 18.15 7.53 -1.50
C ASP A 51 16.73 8.02 -1.83
N ARG A 52 16.52 9.34 -1.69
CA ARG A 52 15.25 10.01 -1.99
C ARG A 52 14.75 9.84 -3.43
N ARG A 53 15.63 9.45 -4.36
CA ARG A 53 15.30 9.24 -5.78
C ARG A 53 14.78 7.82 -6.04
N LEU A 54 14.81 6.93 -5.03
CA LEU A 54 14.37 5.56 -5.17
C LEU A 54 12.89 5.49 -5.58
N PRO A 55 12.56 4.89 -6.74
CA PRO A 55 11.17 4.75 -7.19
C PRO A 55 10.28 3.98 -6.20
N ALA A 56 9.00 4.31 -6.16
CA ALA A 56 8.05 3.68 -5.24
C ALA A 56 7.89 2.16 -5.44
N ASP A 57 7.96 1.65 -6.68
CA ASP A 57 7.94 0.21 -6.96
C ASP A 57 9.19 -0.49 -6.41
N CYS A 58 10.34 0.19 -6.44
CA CYS A 58 11.57 -0.29 -5.82
C CYS A 58 11.47 -0.30 -4.29
N ARG A 59 10.91 0.76 -3.68
CA ARG A 59 10.61 0.80 -2.24
C ARG A 59 9.71 -0.38 -1.83
N HIS A 60 8.67 -0.68 -2.60
CA HIS A 60 7.79 -1.81 -2.35
C HIS A 60 8.54 -3.15 -2.48
N MET A 61 9.38 -3.31 -3.50
CA MET A 61 10.18 -4.52 -3.66
C MET A 61 11.14 -4.77 -2.49
N LEU A 62 11.79 -3.71 -1.97
CA LEU A 62 12.67 -3.80 -0.81
C LEU A 62 11.90 -4.14 0.46
N LEU A 63 10.72 -3.56 0.65
CA LEU A 63 9.80 -3.87 1.75
C LEU A 63 9.47 -5.37 1.77
N VAL A 64 9.12 -5.95 0.62
CA VAL A 64 8.81 -7.39 0.56
C VAL A 64 10.04 -8.26 0.81
N LYS A 65 11.20 -7.91 0.22
CA LYS A 65 12.45 -8.65 0.48
C LYS A 65 12.85 -8.61 1.96
N LEU A 66 12.62 -7.48 2.62
CA LEU A 66 12.81 -7.35 4.07
C LEU A 66 11.82 -8.25 4.83
N GLY A 67 10.55 -8.26 4.45
CA GLY A 67 9.53 -9.15 5.03
C GLY A 67 9.92 -10.63 4.94
N GLU A 68 10.37 -11.10 3.78
CA GLU A 68 10.84 -12.49 3.62
C GLU A 68 12.10 -12.77 4.45
N THR A 69 13.02 -11.81 4.56
CA THR A 69 14.22 -11.94 5.40
C THR A 69 13.84 -12.08 6.90
N LEU A 70 12.93 -11.22 7.38
CA LEU A 70 12.47 -11.26 8.77
C LEU A 70 11.68 -12.53 9.08
N LYS A 71 10.83 -12.98 8.15
CA LYS A 71 10.08 -14.23 8.24
C LYS A 71 10.99 -15.44 8.45
N GLY A 72 12.14 -15.48 7.77
CA GLY A 72 13.12 -16.56 7.85
C GLY A 72 14.10 -16.46 9.02
N SER A 73 14.04 -15.39 9.81
CA SER A 73 14.96 -15.19 10.94
C SER A 73 14.80 -16.28 12.01
N PRO A 74 15.90 -16.86 12.53
CA PRO A 74 15.83 -17.83 13.63
C PRO A 74 15.06 -17.32 14.85
N LEU A 75 15.18 -16.02 15.17
CA LEU A 75 14.48 -15.40 16.30
C LEU A 75 12.96 -15.40 16.07
N VAL A 76 12.51 -14.97 14.88
CA VAL A 76 11.09 -14.93 14.53
C VAL A 76 10.51 -16.33 14.52
N LEU A 77 11.21 -17.28 13.90
CA LEU A 77 10.79 -18.68 13.84
C LEU A 77 10.71 -19.30 15.24
N ALA A 78 11.68 -19.04 16.12
CA ALA A 78 11.68 -19.55 17.50
C ALA A 78 10.52 -18.98 18.33
N MET A 79 10.17 -17.70 18.13
CA MET A 79 9.13 -17.05 18.93
C MET A 79 7.70 -17.44 18.56
N MET A 80 7.42 -17.73 17.27
CA MET A 80 6.04 -17.91 16.81
C MET A 80 5.80 -19.10 15.87
N GLY A 81 6.85 -19.77 15.40
CA GLY A 81 6.77 -20.84 14.42
C GLY A 81 6.48 -20.36 13.00
N ALA A 82 6.82 -21.20 12.00
CA ALA A 82 6.78 -20.82 10.59
C ALA A 82 5.39 -20.40 10.09
N ALA A 83 4.33 -21.12 10.47
CA ALA A 83 2.97 -20.83 10.00
C ALA A 83 2.45 -19.46 10.51
N ARG A 84 2.78 -19.09 11.76
CA ARG A 84 2.39 -17.79 12.31
C ARG A 84 3.27 -16.68 11.73
N ALA A 85 4.58 -16.93 11.59
CA ALA A 85 5.50 -15.98 10.97
C ALA A 85 5.06 -15.61 9.55
N ASP A 86 4.67 -16.58 8.72
CA ASP A 86 4.18 -16.35 7.37
C ASP A 86 2.92 -15.47 7.36
N ARG A 87 1.92 -15.78 8.19
CA ARG A 87 0.70 -14.96 8.29
C ARG A 87 0.97 -13.53 8.78
N VAL A 88 1.76 -13.38 9.83
CA VAL A 88 2.09 -12.07 10.41
C VAL A 88 2.89 -11.22 9.41
N MET A 89 3.86 -11.80 8.71
CA MET A 89 4.65 -11.07 7.72
C MET A 89 3.83 -10.69 6.49
N ARG A 90 2.92 -11.54 6.01
CA ARG A 90 2.00 -11.16 4.92
C ARG A 90 1.13 -9.96 5.31
N ASP A 91 0.52 -9.99 6.49
CA ASP A 91 -0.31 -8.87 6.95
C ASP A 91 0.52 -7.60 7.18
N ALA A 92 1.72 -7.73 7.76
CA ALA A 92 2.65 -6.61 7.93
C ALA A 92 3.09 -5.99 6.60
N CYS A 93 3.43 -6.80 5.60
CA CYS A 93 3.75 -6.34 4.26
C CYS A 93 2.58 -5.58 3.64
N VAL A 94 1.35 -6.12 3.70
CA VAL A 94 0.15 -5.44 3.18
C VAL A 94 -0.06 -4.08 3.86
N LYS A 95 0.12 -3.99 5.19
CA LYS A 95 0.02 -2.71 5.93
C LYS A 95 1.09 -1.73 5.48
N ALA A 96 2.33 -2.18 5.42
CA ALA A 96 3.45 -1.34 5.02
C ALA A 96 3.31 -0.87 3.56
N SER A 97 2.74 -1.67 2.67
CA SER A 97 2.42 -1.26 1.30
C SER A 97 1.36 -0.15 1.24
N VAL A 98 0.39 -0.16 2.16
CA VAL A 98 -0.58 0.94 2.29
C VAL A 98 0.07 2.21 2.84
N THR A 99 0.99 2.09 3.80
CA THR A 99 1.78 3.23 4.30
C THR A 99 2.70 3.79 3.23
N LEU A 100 3.32 2.94 2.39
CA LEU A 100 4.18 3.36 1.29
C LEU A 100 3.48 4.31 0.32
N ILE A 101 2.16 4.12 0.11
CA ILE A 101 1.35 5.01 -0.74
C ILE A 101 1.37 6.46 -0.23
N GLU A 102 1.44 6.70 1.08
CA GLU A 102 1.45 8.07 1.66
C GLU A 102 2.64 8.90 1.19
N GLY A 103 3.79 8.26 1.00
CA GLY A 103 5.02 8.89 0.52
C GLY A 103 5.26 8.73 -0.99
N THR A 104 4.26 8.24 -1.73
CA THR A 104 4.35 8.02 -3.18
C THR A 104 3.71 9.19 -3.92
N ARG A 105 4.42 9.73 -4.91
CA ARG A 105 3.89 10.82 -5.72
C ARG A 105 2.91 10.31 -6.77
N MET A 106 1.99 11.17 -7.21
CA MET A 106 0.94 10.79 -8.15
C MET A 106 1.51 10.27 -9.48
N GLU A 107 2.63 10.85 -9.97
CA GLU A 107 3.33 10.40 -11.16
C GLU A 107 3.93 8.98 -11.03
N GLU A 108 4.19 8.52 -9.80
CA GLU A 108 4.71 7.17 -9.52
C GLU A 108 3.59 6.13 -9.38
N HIS A 109 2.32 6.53 -9.25
CA HIS A 109 1.19 5.62 -9.03
C HIS A 109 1.09 4.57 -10.12
N ALA A 110 1.18 4.96 -11.39
CA ALA A 110 1.03 4.03 -12.52
C ALA A 110 2.08 2.90 -12.47
N ALA A 111 3.34 3.24 -12.19
CA ALA A 111 4.42 2.26 -12.08
C ALA A 111 4.24 1.34 -10.86
N LEU A 112 3.84 1.90 -9.71
CA LEU A 112 3.58 1.12 -8.50
C LEU A 112 2.38 0.18 -8.67
N ILE A 113 1.29 0.64 -9.28
CA ILE A 113 0.09 -0.18 -9.54
C ILE A 113 0.43 -1.34 -10.46
N GLU A 114 1.18 -1.09 -11.55
CA GLU A 114 1.60 -2.15 -12.46
C GLU A 114 2.54 -3.15 -11.77
N HIS A 115 3.47 -2.67 -10.92
CA HIS A 115 4.31 -3.53 -10.10
C HIS A 115 3.49 -4.43 -9.17
N LEU A 116 2.52 -3.88 -8.43
CA LEU A 116 1.63 -4.64 -7.55
C LEU A 116 0.79 -5.64 -8.34
N ARG A 117 0.31 -5.27 -9.54
CA ARG A 117 -0.48 -6.13 -10.42
C ARG A 117 0.33 -7.33 -10.90
N LEU A 118 1.54 -7.10 -11.41
CA LEU A 118 2.43 -8.15 -11.90
C LEU A 118 2.84 -9.13 -10.80
N ARG A 119 2.94 -8.65 -9.56
CA ARG A 119 3.22 -9.48 -8.38
C ARG A 119 2.01 -10.20 -7.79
N GLY A 120 0.79 -9.85 -8.20
CA GLY A 120 -0.43 -10.35 -7.59
C GLY A 120 -0.76 -9.72 -6.23
N ASP A 121 -0.06 -8.65 -5.85
CA ASP A 121 -0.28 -7.93 -4.59
C ASP A 121 -1.45 -6.93 -4.69
N LEU A 122 -1.85 -6.53 -5.91
CA LEU A 122 -3.03 -5.69 -6.17
C LEU A 122 -4.34 -6.49 -6.06
N THR A 123 -4.63 -6.97 -4.86
CA THR A 123 -5.81 -7.79 -4.54
C THR A 123 -7.03 -6.94 -4.18
N ALA A 124 -8.23 -7.54 -4.19
CA ALA A 124 -9.44 -6.88 -3.70
C ALA A 124 -9.31 -6.44 -2.23
N SER A 125 -8.65 -7.26 -1.39
CA SER A 125 -8.40 -6.91 0.02
C SER A 125 -7.46 -5.73 0.16
N PHE A 126 -6.42 -5.63 -0.68
CA PHE A 126 -5.53 -4.48 -0.74
C PHE A 126 -6.27 -3.21 -1.17
N ILE A 127 -7.12 -3.28 -2.20
CA ILE A 127 -7.92 -2.15 -2.67
C ILE A 127 -8.90 -1.66 -1.57
N ILE A 128 -9.57 -2.59 -0.88
CA ILE A 128 -10.47 -2.28 0.24
C ILE A 128 -9.71 -1.62 1.39
N ARG A 129 -8.52 -2.12 1.74
CA ARG A 129 -7.67 -1.52 2.78
C ARG A 129 -7.20 -0.13 2.36
N THR A 130 -6.79 0.03 1.11
CA THR A 130 -6.37 1.32 0.54
C THR A 130 -7.45 2.39 0.67
N ILE A 131 -8.70 2.08 0.28
CA ILE A 131 -9.80 3.05 0.41
C ILE A 131 -10.25 3.24 1.87
N ALA A 132 -10.20 2.21 2.71
CA ALA A 132 -10.48 2.35 4.13
C ALA A 132 -9.49 3.31 4.82
N HIS A 133 -8.23 3.32 4.38
CA HIS A 133 -7.17 4.21 4.85
C HIS A 133 -7.15 5.60 4.16
N GLY A 134 -8.15 5.90 3.33
CA GLY A 134 -8.30 7.22 2.72
C GLY A 134 -7.31 7.53 1.60
N LYS A 135 -6.69 6.50 1.00
CA LYS A 135 -5.78 6.67 -0.15
C LYS A 135 -6.60 6.86 -1.44
N VAL A 136 -7.43 7.90 -1.46
CA VAL A 136 -8.43 8.15 -2.54
C VAL A 136 -7.74 8.39 -3.88
N ASP A 137 -6.62 9.12 -3.91
CA ASP A 137 -5.88 9.39 -5.15
C ASP A 137 -5.29 8.11 -5.75
N PHE A 138 -4.64 7.29 -4.92
CA PHE A 138 -4.12 5.99 -5.37
C PHE A 138 -5.24 5.02 -5.78
N PHE A 139 -6.37 5.02 -5.06
CA PHE A 139 -7.56 4.28 -5.45
C PHE A 139 -8.09 4.76 -6.82
N GLY A 140 -8.09 6.07 -7.08
CA GLY A 140 -8.43 6.67 -8.37
C GLY A 140 -7.50 6.21 -9.48
N SER A 141 -6.18 6.31 -9.30
CA SER A 141 -5.20 5.79 -10.26
C SER A 141 -5.37 4.28 -10.48
N THR A 142 -5.74 3.52 -9.45
CA THR A 142 -6.05 2.08 -9.57
C THR A 142 -7.29 1.85 -10.43
N MET A 143 -8.35 2.64 -10.26
CA MET A 143 -9.56 2.56 -11.09
C MET A 143 -9.28 2.93 -12.54
N VAL A 144 -8.42 3.92 -12.81
CA VAL A 144 -7.96 4.26 -14.18
C VAL A 144 -7.27 3.05 -14.82
N ALA A 145 -6.29 2.47 -14.12
CA ALA A 145 -5.51 1.34 -14.62
C ALA A 145 -6.37 0.09 -14.87
N LEU A 146 -7.32 -0.22 -13.98
CA LEU A 146 -8.14 -1.42 -14.07
C LEU A 146 -9.36 -1.26 -14.99
N ALA A 147 -10.08 -0.14 -14.93
CA ALA A 147 -11.30 0.07 -15.71
C ALA A 147 -11.04 0.54 -17.15
N ARG A 148 -9.80 0.91 -17.48
CA ARG A 148 -9.40 1.47 -18.79
C ARG A 148 -10.25 2.68 -19.20
N GLN A 149 -10.59 3.52 -18.23
CA GLN A 149 -11.30 4.78 -18.44
C GLN A 149 -10.32 5.95 -18.30
N SER A 150 -10.66 7.11 -18.89
CA SER A 150 -9.82 8.29 -18.75
C SER A 150 -9.73 8.76 -17.30
N GLU A 151 -8.56 9.29 -16.92
CA GLU A 151 -8.32 9.87 -15.60
C GLU A 151 -9.36 10.93 -15.25
N GLN A 152 -9.64 11.86 -16.17
CA GLN A 152 -10.65 12.90 -15.99
C GLN A 152 -12.02 12.33 -15.60
N ARG A 153 -12.45 11.23 -16.25
CA ARG A 153 -13.74 10.60 -15.97
C ARG A 153 -13.74 9.96 -14.59
N VAL A 154 -12.70 9.22 -14.24
CA VAL A 154 -12.57 8.57 -12.93
C VAL A 154 -12.54 9.63 -11.83
N THR A 155 -11.75 10.68 -11.96
CA THR A 155 -11.67 11.78 -11.00
C THR A 155 -13.02 12.47 -10.81
N ALA A 156 -13.75 12.77 -11.88
CA ALA A 156 -15.09 13.35 -11.79
C ALA A 156 -16.08 12.43 -11.05
N LEU A 157 -16.03 11.12 -11.34
CA LEU A 157 -16.86 10.13 -10.64
C LEU A 157 -16.50 10.03 -9.16
N LEU A 158 -15.21 10.03 -8.81
CA LEU A 158 -14.75 9.93 -7.42
C LEU A 158 -15.00 11.21 -6.62
N ALA A 159 -15.01 12.39 -7.25
CA ALA A 159 -15.34 13.65 -6.59
C ALA A 159 -16.83 13.79 -6.26
N GLY A 160 -17.72 13.46 -7.21
CA GLY A 160 -19.15 13.76 -7.07
C GLY A 160 -20.12 12.81 -7.78
N GLY A 161 -19.63 11.72 -8.37
CA GLY A 161 -20.48 10.75 -9.06
C GLY A 161 -21.51 10.10 -8.14
N HIS A 162 -22.69 9.81 -8.69
CA HIS A 162 -23.76 9.08 -8.02
C HIS A 162 -23.44 7.58 -7.92
N ASP A 163 -24.08 6.89 -6.97
CA ASP A 163 -23.77 5.51 -6.61
C ASP A 163 -23.81 4.55 -7.80
N VAL A 164 -24.82 4.66 -8.68
CA VAL A 164 -24.95 3.80 -9.87
C VAL A 164 -23.73 3.92 -10.81
N ALA A 165 -23.20 5.13 -11.02
CA ALA A 165 -22.05 5.34 -11.88
C ALA A 165 -20.75 4.84 -11.23
N LEU A 166 -20.61 5.00 -9.92
CA LEU A 166 -19.49 4.45 -9.14
C LEU A 166 -19.50 2.92 -9.15
N GLN A 167 -20.66 2.29 -8.96
CA GLN A 167 -20.79 0.83 -9.06
C GLN A 167 -20.47 0.34 -10.48
N ALA A 168 -20.87 1.08 -11.51
CA ALA A 168 -20.48 0.76 -12.88
C ALA A 168 -18.96 0.83 -13.08
N LEU A 169 -18.29 1.86 -12.53
CA LEU A 169 -16.84 1.96 -12.52
C LEU A 169 -16.19 0.76 -11.80
N PHE A 170 -16.69 0.39 -10.62
CA PHE A 170 -16.16 -0.75 -9.86
C PHE A 170 -16.32 -2.08 -10.61
N ARG A 171 -17.46 -2.29 -11.29
CA ARG A 171 -17.66 -3.44 -12.18
C ARG A 171 -16.65 -3.42 -13.33
N SER A 172 -16.46 -2.29 -13.99
CA SER A 172 -15.47 -2.15 -15.07
C SER A 172 -14.04 -2.40 -14.59
N ALA A 173 -13.73 -2.08 -13.34
CA ALA A 173 -12.45 -2.37 -12.70
C ALA A 173 -12.31 -3.84 -12.23
N GLY A 174 -13.33 -4.69 -12.44
CA GLY A 174 -13.30 -6.09 -12.04
C GLY A 174 -13.57 -6.36 -10.55
N LEU A 175 -14.06 -5.37 -9.79
CA LEU A 175 -14.38 -5.55 -8.38
C LEU A 175 -15.70 -6.30 -8.21
N ALA A 176 -15.69 -7.31 -7.33
CA ALA A 176 -16.87 -8.12 -7.05
C ALA A 176 -18.03 -7.27 -6.48
N PRO A 177 -19.29 -7.48 -6.93
CA PRO A 177 -20.45 -6.70 -6.48
C PRO A 177 -20.62 -6.61 -4.96
N ALA A 178 -20.29 -7.68 -4.23
CA ALA A 178 -20.34 -7.73 -2.77
C ALA A 178 -19.46 -6.66 -2.09
N THR A 179 -18.42 -6.16 -2.76
CA THR A 179 -17.50 -5.14 -2.21
C THR A 179 -17.99 -3.71 -2.43
N HIS A 180 -18.95 -3.48 -3.32
CA HIS A 180 -19.29 -2.12 -3.77
C HIS A 180 -19.88 -1.27 -2.65
N GLY A 181 -20.74 -1.84 -1.80
CA GLY A 181 -21.38 -1.11 -0.70
C GLY A 181 -20.37 -0.49 0.26
N ILE A 182 -19.39 -1.28 0.71
CA ILE A 182 -18.37 -0.79 1.65
C ILE A 182 -17.43 0.23 1.00
N ILE A 183 -17.11 0.07 -0.29
CA ILE A 183 -16.25 1.01 -1.02
C ILE A 183 -16.99 2.35 -1.20
N LEU A 184 -18.27 2.31 -1.60
CA LEU A 184 -19.11 3.50 -1.66
C LEU A 184 -19.20 4.19 -0.31
N ARG A 185 -19.40 3.42 0.77
CA ARG A 185 -19.49 3.96 2.13
C ARG A 185 -18.21 4.70 2.51
N ALA A 186 -17.05 4.11 2.26
CA ALA A 186 -15.77 4.75 2.53
C ALA A 186 -15.58 6.03 1.70
N LEU A 187 -15.84 5.99 0.39
CA LEU A 187 -15.71 7.14 -0.50
C LEU A 187 -16.60 8.31 -0.08
N LYS A 188 -17.86 8.07 0.32
CA LYS A 188 -18.75 9.13 0.80
C LYS A 188 -18.20 9.83 2.03
N VAL A 189 -17.67 9.06 2.98
CA VAL A 189 -17.04 9.60 4.19
C VAL A 189 -15.81 10.44 3.82
N TRP A 190 -14.94 9.93 2.96
CA TRP A 190 -13.76 10.69 2.53
C TRP A 190 -14.08 11.93 1.72
N ARG A 191 -15.17 11.95 0.93
CA ARG A 191 -15.68 13.17 0.29
C ARG A 191 -16.14 14.21 1.30
N GLU A 192 -16.83 13.79 2.36
CA GLU A 192 -17.24 14.69 3.44
C GLU A 192 -16.02 15.29 4.15
N VAL A 193 -14.99 14.48 4.41
CA VAL A 193 -13.73 14.93 5.00
C VAL A 193 -13.01 15.92 4.08
N ALA A 194 -12.84 15.59 2.81
CA ALA A 194 -12.19 16.46 1.83
C ALA A 194 -12.91 17.81 1.66
N ASN A 195 -14.24 17.84 1.79
CA ASN A 195 -15.05 19.05 1.73
C ASN A 195 -15.20 19.76 3.08
N GLY A 196 -14.49 19.34 4.14
CA GLY A 196 -14.54 19.95 5.47
C GLY A 196 -15.86 19.77 6.22
N ARG A 197 -16.74 18.86 5.76
CA ARG A 197 -18.06 18.60 6.39
C ARG A 197 -18.01 17.56 7.51
N ARG A 198 -16.92 16.81 7.61
CA ARG A 198 -16.71 15.78 8.64
C ARG A 198 -15.23 15.73 9.03
N VAL A 199 -14.94 15.49 10.30
CA VAL A 199 -13.63 15.04 10.75
C VAL A 199 -13.73 13.54 11.01
N ALA A 200 -13.05 12.72 10.20
CA ALA A 200 -13.06 11.27 10.34
C ALA A 200 -11.69 10.69 10.00
N GLY A 201 -11.34 9.62 10.69
CA GLY A 201 -10.15 8.81 10.43
C GLY A 201 -10.51 7.38 10.03
N VAL A 202 -9.49 6.57 9.78
CA VAL A 202 -9.62 5.15 9.37
C VAL A 202 -10.51 4.35 10.32
N GLN A 203 -10.43 4.62 11.64
CA GLN A 203 -11.26 3.94 12.64
C GLN A 203 -12.77 4.16 12.39
N GLU A 204 -13.21 5.39 12.15
CA GLU A 204 -14.62 5.69 11.89
C GLU A 204 -15.06 5.16 10.53
N VAL A 205 -14.22 5.33 9.50
CA VAL A 205 -14.51 4.87 8.13
C VAL A 205 -14.69 3.35 8.12
N SER A 206 -13.75 2.60 8.68
CA SER A 206 -13.81 1.14 8.77
C SER A 206 -15.01 0.65 9.60
N TRP A 207 -15.39 1.37 10.65
CA TRP A 207 -16.61 1.06 11.42
C TRP A 207 -17.88 1.23 10.57
N LEU A 208 -17.96 2.32 9.81
CA LEU A 208 -19.07 2.58 8.91
C LEU A 208 -19.15 1.56 7.77
N MET A 209 -18.00 1.16 7.22
CA MET A 209 -17.92 0.05 6.27
C MET A 209 -18.44 -1.25 6.88
N LEU A 210 -18.09 -1.55 8.14
CA LEU A 210 -18.58 -2.74 8.82
C LEU A 210 -20.10 -2.68 9.05
N LYS A 211 -20.63 -1.50 9.39
CA LYS A 211 -22.07 -1.28 9.55
C LYS A 211 -22.84 -1.57 8.25
N GLU A 212 -22.26 -1.24 7.10
CA GLU A 212 -22.83 -1.57 5.78
C GLU A 212 -22.97 -3.09 5.55
N LEU A 213 -22.14 -3.90 6.21
CA LEU A 213 -22.19 -5.37 6.12
C LEU A 213 -23.10 -6.02 7.18
N GLY A 214 -23.82 -5.24 7.98
CA GLY A 214 -24.61 -5.75 9.11
C GLY A 214 -23.92 -5.61 10.49
N GLY A 215 -22.80 -4.89 10.56
CA GLY A 215 -22.14 -4.55 11.81
C GLY A 215 -21.33 -5.69 12.42
N GLN A 216 -21.30 -5.79 13.74
CA GLN A 216 -20.44 -6.75 14.46
C GLN A 216 -20.83 -8.22 14.21
N SER A 217 -22.11 -8.48 13.94
CA SER A 217 -22.62 -9.81 13.64
C SER A 217 -22.40 -10.25 12.20
N ALA A 218 -21.84 -9.38 11.34
CA ALA A 218 -21.54 -9.72 9.95
C ALA A 218 -20.52 -10.86 9.87
N GLU A 219 -20.79 -11.86 9.04
CA GLU A 219 -19.95 -13.03 8.83
C GLU A 219 -19.34 -13.05 7.42
N GLY A 220 -18.37 -13.95 7.20
CA GLY A 220 -17.69 -14.12 5.92
C GLY A 220 -16.41 -13.29 5.76
N ASP A 221 -15.66 -13.59 4.70
CA ASP A 221 -14.30 -13.08 4.49
C ASP A 221 -14.24 -11.55 4.39
N LEU A 222 -15.23 -10.93 3.74
CA LEU A 222 -15.30 -9.48 3.58
C LEU A 222 -15.52 -8.78 4.93
N ALA A 223 -16.42 -9.31 5.76
CA ALA A 223 -16.64 -8.80 7.11
C ALA A 223 -15.39 -9.00 7.98
N GLY A 224 -14.75 -10.18 7.88
CA GLY A 224 -13.48 -10.47 8.55
C GLY A 224 -12.37 -9.47 8.20
N LEU A 225 -12.23 -9.15 6.90
CA LEU A 225 -11.30 -8.13 6.42
C LEU A 225 -11.59 -6.76 7.02
N VAL A 226 -12.83 -6.27 6.94
CA VAL A 226 -13.18 -4.93 7.46
C VAL A 226 -13.02 -4.87 8.98
N LYS A 227 -13.36 -5.94 9.71
CA LYS A 227 -13.09 -6.06 11.16
C LYS A 227 -11.60 -5.98 11.45
N SER A 228 -10.75 -6.66 10.67
CA SER A 228 -9.29 -6.59 10.85
C SER A 228 -8.77 -5.15 10.67
N ILE A 229 -9.22 -4.45 9.63
CA ILE A 229 -8.85 -3.06 9.36
C ILE A 229 -9.29 -2.15 10.53
N HIS A 230 -10.51 -2.33 11.02
CA HIS A 230 -11.04 -1.57 12.13
C HIS A 230 -10.24 -1.79 13.44
N LEU A 231 -9.92 -3.04 13.76
CA LEU A 231 -9.12 -3.38 14.94
C LEU A 231 -7.70 -2.83 14.84
N ASP A 232 -7.11 -2.83 13.65
CA ASP A 232 -5.79 -2.24 13.43
C ASP A 232 -5.81 -0.72 13.61
N ALA A 233 -6.84 -0.05 13.09
CA ALA A 233 -7.02 1.39 13.30
C ALA A 233 -7.23 1.74 14.79
N LEU A 234 -8.00 0.93 15.53
CA LEU A 234 -8.15 1.09 16.98
C LEU A 234 -6.82 0.96 17.73
N ARG A 235 -6.02 -0.05 17.40
CA ARG A 235 -4.70 -0.26 18.02
C ARG A 235 -3.76 0.91 17.74
N GLU A 236 -3.75 1.42 16.52
CA GLU A 236 -2.88 2.52 16.14
C GLU A 236 -3.27 3.82 16.83
N ASN A 237 -4.57 4.15 16.88
CA ASN A 237 -5.06 5.31 17.62
C ASN A 237 -4.75 5.21 19.13
N ALA A 238 -4.90 4.02 19.72
CA ALA A 238 -4.56 3.80 21.12
C ALA A 238 -3.06 4.02 21.40
N ARG A 239 -2.17 3.55 20.52
CA ARG A 239 -0.73 3.84 20.62
C ARG A 239 -0.42 5.32 20.49
N GLY A 240 -1.05 6.00 19.53
CA GLY A 240 -0.90 7.43 19.33
C GLY A 240 -1.29 8.23 20.57
N HIS A 241 -2.42 7.90 21.20
CA HIS A 241 -2.84 8.52 22.46
C HIS A 241 -1.88 8.22 23.61
N ALA A 242 -1.42 6.98 23.75
CA ALA A 242 -0.46 6.60 24.80
C ALA A 242 0.87 7.36 24.68
N LEU A 243 1.38 7.52 23.45
CA LEU A 243 2.58 8.30 23.17
C LEU A 243 2.38 9.79 23.46
N ALA A 244 1.22 10.35 23.11
CA ALA A 244 0.89 11.75 23.41
C ALA A 244 0.81 12.01 24.91
N ILE A 245 0.23 11.08 25.69
CA ILE A 245 0.19 11.15 27.16
C ILE A 245 1.60 11.04 27.74
N ALA A 246 2.46 10.16 27.21
CA ALA A 246 3.84 9.99 27.70
C ALA A 246 4.75 11.19 27.37
N ALA A 247 4.39 11.99 26.37
CA ALA A 247 5.14 13.18 25.95
C ALA A 247 4.65 14.48 26.61
N ALA A 248 3.53 14.43 27.35
CA ALA A 248 2.95 15.55 28.09
C ALA A 248 3.45 15.57 29.55
#